data_AF-A0A0F7TL14-F1
#
_entry.id   AF-A0A0F7TL14-F1
#
_cell.length_a   1.000
_cell.length_b   1.000
_cell.length_c   1.000
_cell.angle_alpha   90.00
_cell.angle_beta   90.00
_cell.angle_gamma   90.00
#
_symmetry.space_group_name_H-M   'P 1'
#
loop_
_entity.id
_entity.type
_entity.pdbx_description
1 polymer ?
#
loop_
_entity_poly.entity_id
_entity_poly.type
_entity_poly.pdbx_seq_one_letter_code
_entity_poly.pdbx_strand_id
1 'polypeptide(L)'
;MSAAPALQARLKELSTTLGQIQPLIDRLRNFTASIGQGDEARLELGAEIHSQLKDAEGELELLRGDIDALDNGSEGRRKSSTNGGEKEAEKERVVAMAGRLADDLKRTRGDFRNAQLQAKRNAELAKRKERELLLSRSQDSSEKRNPSAKFTQDDLVLNASNDVTAALRRTHHLMQAELSRSQFAHETLEQSTAAISSLSESYTSLDTLLANSRSLANSLLRSQKSDTWYLETAFYILVGTISWLVFRRVLYGPMWWLVWLPFKFAMRFVFAILGAVGISKGSNELASSSVASDITATIQQAATAVTRAAVSSGDAWENETPDEAQQDRIIDKIGRMVEDGQWDGTNIDDISAEEMERQDEIPRNPKKRMYEEQVVRDEL
;
A
#
# COMPACT_ATOMS: atom_id res chain seq x y z
N MET A 1 20.78 -15.45 -29.34
CA MET A 1 19.45 -15.55 -29.99
C MET A 1 18.69 -14.30 -29.60
N SER A 2 18.14 -13.54 -30.55
CA SER A 2 17.50 -12.26 -30.26
C SER A 2 16.24 -12.47 -29.40
N ALA A 3 16.13 -11.75 -28.28
CA ALA A 3 14.97 -11.82 -27.40
C ALA A 3 13.74 -11.07 -27.96
N ALA A 4 13.98 -10.07 -28.82
CA ALA A 4 12.93 -9.25 -29.45
C ALA A 4 11.85 -10.04 -30.23
N PRO A 5 12.15 -11.00 -31.11
CA PRO A 5 11.12 -11.75 -31.84
C PRO A 5 10.26 -12.64 -30.91
N ALA A 6 10.82 -13.14 -29.82
CA ALA A 6 10.07 -13.92 -28.83
C ALA A 6 9.05 -13.03 -28.09
N LEU A 7 9.44 -11.80 -27.73
CA LEU A 7 8.53 -10.83 -27.13
C LEU A 7 7.44 -10.38 -28.09
N GLN A 8 7.76 -10.17 -29.37
CA GLN A 8 6.75 -9.86 -30.39
C GLN A 8 5.73 -10.99 -30.55
N ALA A 9 6.16 -12.25 -30.46
CA ALA A 9 5.26 -13.39 -30.51
C ALA A 9 4.29 -13.41 -29.31
N ARG A 10 4.79 -13.16 -28.09
CA ARG A 10 3.96 -13.07 -26.88
C ARG A 10 3.01 -11.88 -26.88
N LEU A 11 3.46 -10.69 -27.31
CA LEU A 11 2.57 -9.54 -27.48
C LEU A 11 1.46 -9.82 -28.50
N LYS A 12 1.77 -10.57 -29.55
CA LYS A 12 0.76 -11.01 -30.51
C LYS A 12 -0.21 -12.02 -29.90
N GLU A 13 0.27 -12.95 -29.10
CA GLU A 13 -0.57 -13.88 -28.34
C GLU A 13 -1.52 -13.12 -27.40
N LEU A 14 -1.01 -12.17 -26.62
CA LEU A 14 -1.83 -11.29 -25.77
C LEU A 14 -2.86 -10.48 -26.59
N SER A 15 -2.48 -10.00 -27.77
CA SER A 15 -3.45 -9.33 -28.66
C SER A 15 -4.58 -10.25 -29.10
N THR A 16 -4.29 -11.55 -29.30
CA THR A 16 -5.31 -12.54 -29.65
C THR A 16 -6.19 -12.92 -28.48
N THR A 17 -5.65 -13.05 -27.27
CA THR A 17 -6.44 -13.31 -26.06
C THR A 17 -7.38 -12.14 -25.77
N LEU A 18 -6.90 -10.89 -25.91
CA LEU A 18 -7.74 -9.70 -25.79
C LEU A 18 -8.89 -9.68 -26.81
N GLY A 19 -8.62 -10.10 -28.05
CA GLY A 19 -9.64 -10.25 -29.09
C GLY A 19 -10.69 -11.32 -28.77
N GLN A 20 -10.34 -12.36 -28.00
CA GLN A 20 -11.27 -13.39 -27.54
C GLN A 20 -12.15 -12.92 -26.37
N ILE A 21 -11.66 -11.99 -25.55
CA ILE A 21 -12.42 -11.44 -24.41
C ILE A 21 -13.56 -10.51 -24.88
N GLN A 22 -13.36 -9.74 -25.94
CA GLN A 22 -14.36 -8.80 -26.47
C GLN A 22 -15.75 -9.43 -26.77
N PRO A 23 -15.87 -10.55 -27.50
CA PRO A 23 -17.17 -11.18 -27.74
C PRO A 23 -17.83 -11.72 -26.46
N LEU A 24 -17.04 -12.11 -25.45
CA LEU A 24 -17.58 -12.51 -24.15
C LEU A 24 -18.19 -11.31 -23.41
N ILE A 25 -17.54 -10.15 -23.46
CA ILE A 25 -18.09 -8.89 -22.92
C ILE A 25 -19.40 -8.52 -23.62
N ASP A 26 -19.46 -8.64 -24.95
CA ASP A 26 -20.69 -8.39 -25.70
C ASP A 26 -21.81 -9.36 -25.34
N ARG A 27 -21.47 -10.63 -25.12
CA ARG A 27 -22.42 -11.65 -24.64
C ARG A 27 -22.93 -11.31 -23.24
N LEU A 28 -22.06 -10.85 -22.34
CA LEU A 28 -22.45 -10.42 -21.00
C LEU A 28 -23.38 -9.21 -21.05
N ARG A 29 -23.05 -8.21 -21.87
CA ARG A 29 -23.85 -7.00 -22.07
C ARG A 29 -25.28 -7.33 -22.53
N ASN A 30 -25.40 -8.28 -23.45
CA ASN A 30 -26.68 -8.69 -24.03
C ASN A 30 -27.36 -9.82 -23.24
N PHE A 31 -26.83 -10.19 -22.07
CA PHE A 31 -27.43 -11.25 -21.26
C PHE A 31 -28.80 -10.81 -20.73
N THR A 32 -29.85 -11.49 -21.19
CA THR A 32 -31.21 -11.36 -20.68
C THR A 32 -31.53 -12.62 -19.87
N ALA A 33 -31.75 -12.49 -18.57
CA ALA A 33 -32.19 -13.63 -17.76
C ALA A 33 -33.54 -14.14 -18.31
N SER A 34 -33.54 -15.35 -18.88
CA SER A 34 -34.78 -16.02 -19.24
C SER A 34 -35.48 -16.46 -17.96
N ILE A 35 -36.83 -16.46 -17.97
CA ILE A 35 -37.64 -16.80 -16.80
C ILE A 35 -37.26 -18.23 -16.35
N GLY A 36 -36.67 -18.36 -15.17
CA GLY A 36 -36.26 -19.65 -14.59
C GLY A 36 -34.80 -20.09 -14.82
N GLN A 37 -34.03 -19.45 -15.71
CA GLN A 37 -32.56 -19.60 -15.68
C GLN A 37 -32.01 -18.60 -14.67
N GLY A 38 -31.51 -19.11 -13.55
CA GLY A 38 -30.94 -18.28 -12.49
C GLY A 38 -29.85 -17.32 -12.97
N ASP A 39 -29.48 -16.38 -12.10
CA ASP A 39 -28.44 -15.38 -12.35
C ASP A 39 -27.02 -15.98 -12.46
N GLU A 40 -26.92 -17.31 -12.33
CA GLU A 40 -25.69 -18.10 -12.27
C GLU A 40 -24.88 -18.02 -13.56
N ALA A 41 -25.50 -18.22 -14.73
CA ALA A 41 -24.79 -18.15 -16.01
C ALA A 41 -24.22 -16.74 -16.30
N ARG A 42 -24.85 -15.68 -15.78
CA ARG A 42 -24.32 -14.31 -15.87
C ARG A 42 -23.11 -14.14 -14.96
N LEU A 43 -23.19 -14.68 -13.74
CA LEU A 43 -22.11 -14.59 -12.75
C LEU A 43 -20.90 -15.41 -13.19
N GLU A 44 -21.11 -16.60 -13.74
CA GLU A 44 -20.07 -17.46 -14.30
C GLU A 44 -19.36 -16.78 -15.48
N LEU A 45 -20.11 -16.27 -16.46
CA LEU A 45 -19.53 -15.53 -17.58
C LEU A 45 -18.78 -14.28 -17.11
N GLY A 46 -19.32 -13.57 -16.11
CA GLY A 46 -18.65 -12.42 -15.50
C GLY A 46 -17.34 -12.81 -14.80
N ALA A 47 -17.30 -13.95 -14.11
CA ALA A 47 -16.12 -14.46 -13.44
C ALA A 47 -15.06 -14.95 -14.44
N GLU A 48 -15.48 -15.62 -15.52
CA GLU A 48 -14.61 -16.06 -16.61
C GLU A 48 -13.90 -14.86 -17.26
N ILE A 49 -14.66 -13.82 -17.65
CA ILE A 49 -14.09 -12.60 -18.24
C ILE A 49 -13.13 -11.92 -17.26
N HIS A 50 -13.49 -11.85 -15.97
CA HIS A 50 -12.63 -11.24 -14.97
C HIS A 50 -11.31 -12.00 -14.82
N SER A 51 -11.35 -13.34 -14.80
CA SER A 51 -10.14 -14.17 -14.74
C SER A 51 -9.27 -13.94 -15.97
N GLN A 52 -9.83 -14.04 -17.18
CA GLN A 52 -9.08 -13.85 -18.42
C GLN A 52 -8.47 -12.45 -18.53
N LEU A 53 -9.19 -11.41 -18.08
CA LEU A 53 -8.67 -10.04 -18.06
C LEU A 53 -7.53 -9.88 -17.06
N LYS A 54 -7.64 -10.51 -15.88
CA LYS A 54 -6.57 -10.51 -14.86
C LYS A 54 -5.34 -11.26 -15.34
N ASP A 55 -5.53 -12.39 -16.02
CA ASP A 55 -4.43 -13.18 -16.59
C ASP A 55 -3.71 -12.39 -17.69
N ALA A 56 -4.45 -11.69 -18.56
CA ALA A 56 -3.88 -10.81 -19.59
C ALA A 56 -3.16 -9.58 -19.00
N GLU A 57 -3.67 -8.99 -17.91
CA GLU A 57 -3.00 -7.93 -17.17
C GLU A 57 -1.66 -8.42 -16.59
N GLY A 58 -1.65 -9.61 -15.97
CA GLY A 58 -0.42 -10.23 -15.45
C GLY A 58 0.60 -10.54 -16.54
N GLU A 59 0.15 -11.04 -17.70
CA GLU A 59 1.03 -11.27 -18.84
C GLU A 59 1.64 -9.96 -19.38
N LEU A 60 0.86 -8.88 -19.44
CA LEU A 60 1.39 -7.57 -19.86
C LEU A 60 2.43 -7.04 -18.87
N GLU A 61 2.19 -7.20 -17.55
CA GLU A 61 3.16 -6.79 -16.53
C GLU A 61 4.49 -7.56 -16.66
N LEU A 62 4.42 -8.87 -16.88
CA LEU A 62 5.60 -9.69 -17.16
C LEU A 62 6.33 -9.23 -18.43
N LEU A 63 5.59 -8.99 -19.52
CA LEU A 63 6.16 -8.50 -20.79
C LEU A 63 6.79 -7.12 -20.64
N ARG A 64 6.19 -6.24 -19.83
CA ARG A 64 6.75 -4.92 -19.52
C ARG A 64 8.06 -5.05 -18.74
N GLY A 65 8.12 -5.98 -17.77
CA GLY A 65 9.35 -6.32 -17.05
C GLY A 65 10.45 -6.86 -17.98
N ASP A 66 10.09 -7.74 -18.92
CA ASP A 66 11.03 -8.27 -19.92
C ASP A 66 11.56 -7.17 -20.86
N ILE A 67 10.70 -6.21 -21.24
CA ILE A 67 11.09 -5.04 -22.05
C ILE A 67 12.05 -4.13 -21.27
N ASP A 68 11.76 -3.84 -20.00
CA ASP A 68 12.62 -3.01 -19.13
C ASP A 68 13.97 -3.68 -18.85
N ALA A 69 13.99 -5.01 -18.70
CA ALA A 69 15.23 -5.79 -18.58
C ALA A 69 16.09 -5.72 -19.85
N LEU A 70 15.47 -5.68 -21.04
CA LEU A 70 16.18 -5.47 -22.31
C LEU A 70 16.70 -4.05 -22.51
N ASP A 71 16.07 -3.07 -21.87
CA ASP A 71 16.53 -1.68 -21.86
C ASP A 71 17.77 -1.53 -20.97
N ASN A 72 17.64 -1.91 -19.70
CA ASN A 72 18.70 -1.87 -18.69
C ASN A 72 19.90 -2.77 -19.03
N GLY A 73 19.67 -3.94 -19.63
CA GLY A 73 20.72 -4.84 -20.08
C GLY A 73 21.56 -4.30 -21.26
N SER A 74 21.09 -3.26 -21.95
CA SER A 74 21.81 -2.64 -23.06
C SER A 74 22.69 -1.45 -22.66
N GLU A 75 22.33 -0.74 -21.58
CA GLU A 75 23.11 0.36 -21.00
C GLU A 75 24.49 -0.10 -20.49
N GLY A 76 24.59 -1.34 -19.99
CA GLY A 76 25.84 -1.88 -19.42
C GLY A 76 26.92 -2.30 -20.44
N ARG A 77 26.61 -2.39 -21.75
CA ARG A 77 27.54 -2.89 -22.78
C ARG A 77 27.92 -1.78 -23.75
N ARG A 78 29.00 -1.05 -23.40
CA ARG A 78 29.72 -0.06 -24.20
C ARG A 78 29.55 -0.24 -25.73
N LYS A 79 28.85 0.73 -26.35
CA LYS A 79 29.04 1.29 -27.70
C LYS A 79 29.67 0.35 -28.74
N SER A 80 28.86 -0.50 -29.36
CA SER A 80 29.18 -1.14 -30.65
C SER A 80 28.29 -0.49 -31.72
N SER A 81 28.85 0.49 -32.42
CA SER A 81 28.16 1.60 -33.09
C SER A 81 27.62 1.32 -34.51
N THR A 82 27.43 0.08 -34.94
CA THR A 82 26.95 -0.20 -36.32
C THR A 82 25.69 -1.04 -36.40
N ASN A 83 25.40 -1.88 -35.40
CA ASN A 83 24.19 -2.73 -35.36
C ASN A 83 23.23 -2.34 -34.22
N GLY A 84 23.42 -1.16 -33.61
CA GLY A 84 22.58 -0.61 -32.55
C GLY A 84 21.24 -0.11 -33.08
N GLY A 85 21.25 0.65 -34.18
CA GLY A 85 20.05 1.30 -34.72
C GLY A 85 18.94 0.33 -35.15
N GLU A 86 19.27 -0.82 -35.75
CA GLU A 86 18.27 -1.83 -36.09
C GLU A 86 17.63 -2.46 -34.84
N LYS A 87 18.45 -2.72 -33.81
CA LYS A 87 17.97 -3.29 -32.53
C LYS A 87 17.16 -2.26 -31.74
N GLU A 88 17.55 -1.00 -31.76
CA GLU A 88 16.81 0.11 -31.15
C GLU A 88 15.45 0.31 -31.84
N ALA A 89 15.40 0.26 -33.17
CA ALA A 89 14.15 0.34 -33.92
C ALA A 89 13.23 -0.87 -33.64
N GLU A 90 13.78 -2.08 -33.50
CA GLU A 90 13.00 -3.26 -33.09
C GLU A 90 12.44 -3.13 -31.67
N LYS A 91 13.23 -2.60 -30.73
CA LYS A 91 12.78 -2.33 -29.35
C LYS A 91 11.67 -1.29 -29.30
N GLU A 92 11.84 -0.18 -30.03
CA GLU A 92 10.83 0.88 -30.10
C GLU A 92 9.48 0.35 -30.62
N ARG A 93 9.51 -0.53 -31.63
CA ARG A 93 8.30 -1.21 -32.12
C ARG A 93 7.63 -2.08 -31.06
N VAL A 94 8.42 -2.83 -30.28
CA VAL A 94 7.92 -3.68 -29.19
C VAL A 94 7.29 -2.83 -28.08
N VAL A 95 7.95 -1.74 -27.68
CA VAL A 95 7.44 -0.79 -26.68
C VAL A 95 6.14 -0.15 -27.16
N ALA A 96 6.08 0.30 -28.41
CA ALA A 96 4.87 0.89 -28.99
C ALA A 96 3.71 -0.11 -29.06
N MET A 97 3.98 -1.38 -29.39
CA MET A 97 2.97 -2.44 -29.41
C MET A 97 2.46 -2.76 -27.99
N ALA A 98 3.36 -2.84 -27.00
CA ALA A 98 2.99 -3.05 -25.60
C ALA A 98 2.16 -1.89 -25.03
N GLY A 99 2.50 -0.64 -25.37
CA GLY A 99 1.74 0.54 -24.97
C GLY A 99 0.31 0.53 -25.53
N ARG A 100 0.14 0.17 -26.80
CA ARG A 100 -1.19 0.02 -27.41
C ARG A 100 -2.02 -1.06 -26.72
N LEU A 101 -1.42 -2.21 -26.43
CA LEU A 101 -2.11 -3.31 -25.73
C LEU A 101 -2.51 -2.93 -24.30
N ALA A 102 -1.70 -2.11 -23.61
CA ALA A 102 -2.04 -1.59 -22.29
C ALA A 102 -3.27 -0.65 -22.34
N ASP A 103 -3.36 0.19 -23.36
CA ASP A 103 -4.52 1.06 -23.57
C ASP A 103 -5.76 0.26 -23.97
N ASP A 104 -5.60 -0.76 -24.81
CA ASP A 104 -6.71 -1.64 -25.19
C ASP A 104 -7.21 -2.47 -23.99
N LEU A 105 -6.34 -2.92 -23.08
CA LEU A 105 -6.74 -3.55 -21.82
C LEU A 105 -7.54 -2.61 -20.90
N LYS A 106 -7.13 -1.34 -20.80
CA LYS A 106 -7.89 -0.35 -20.03
C LYS A 106 -9.28 -0.12 -20.63
N ARG A 107 -9.36 -0.07 -21.95
CA ARG A 107 -10.64 0.07 -22.68
C ARG A 107 -11.54 -1.14 -22.44
N THR A 108 -11.05 -2.36 -22.64
CA THR A 108 -11.85 -3.57 -22.42
C THR A 108 -12.28 -3.73 -20.97
N ARG A 109 -11.48 -3.26 -19.99
CA ARG A 109 -11.90 -3.21 -18.59
C ARG A 109 -13.03 -2.22 -18.33
N GLY A 110 -12.98 -1.06 -18.96
CA GLY A 110 -14.08 -0.08 -18.95
C GLY A 110 -15.36 -0.67 -19.56
N ASP A 111 -15.24 -1.32 -20.71
CA ASP A 111 -16.35 -1.97 -21.41
C ASP A 111 -16.94 -3.12 -20.59
N PHE A 112 -16.11 -3.92 -19.94
CA PHE A 112 -16.54 -4.98 -19.03
C PHE A 112 -17.35 -4.43 -17.85
N ARG A 113 -16.90 -3.35 -17.21
CA ARG A 113 -17.65 -2.71 -16.12
C ARG A 113 -19.00 -2.20 -16.60
N ASN A 114 -19.04 -1.58 -17.78
CA ASN A 114 -20.29 -1.09 -18.38
C ASN A 114 -21.23 -2.27 -18.72
N ALA A 115 -20.70 -3.34 -19.30
CA ALA A 115 -21.44 -4.56 -19.62
C ALA A 115 -22.00 -5.22 -18.37
N GLN A 116 -21.25 -5.30 -17.26
CA GLN A 116 -21.74 -5.80 -15.97
C GLN A 116 -22.93 -4.98 -15.45
N LEU A 117 -22.82 -3.64 -15.49
CA LEU A 117 -23.90 -2.77 -15.04
C LEU A 117 -25.15 -2.91 -15.91
N GLN A 118 -24.98 -3.02 -17.23
CA GLN A 118 -26.08 -3.24 -18.15
C GLN A 118 -26.74 -4.61 -17.95
N ALA A 119 -25.96 -5.67 -17.81
CA ALA A 119 -26.46 -7.01 -17.53
C ALA A 119 -27.20 -7.09 -16.18
N LYS A 120 -26.72 -6.36 -15.17
CA LYS A 120 -27.40 -6.23 -13.88
C LYS A 120 -28.76 -5.54 -14.02
N ARG A 121 -28.82 -4.41 -14.74
CA ARG A 121 -30.08 -3.70 -15.01
C ARG A 121 -31.07 -4.60 -15.76
N ASN A 122 -30.61 -5.31 -16.78
CA ASN A 122 -31.46 -6.22 -17.57
C ASN A 122 -32.02 -7.36 -16.69
N ALA A 123 -31.20 -7.94 -15.82
CA ALA A 123 -31.63 -8.98 -14.90
C ALA A 123 -32.64 -8.47 -13.85
N GLU A 124 -32.45 -7.25 -13.33
CA GLU A 124 -33.40 -6.63 -12.42
C GLU A 124 -34.75 -6.34 -13.09
N LEU A 125 -34.74 -5.85 -14.33
CA LEU A 125 -35.95 -5.66 -15.12
C LEU A 125 -36.68 -6.98 -15.37
N ALA A 126 -35.96 -8.06 -15.67
CA ALA A 126 -36.56 -9.39 -15.82
C ALA A 126 -37.18 -9.90 -14.51
N LYS A 127 -36.49 -9.76 -13.38
CA LYS A 127 -37.01 -10.14 -12.05
C LYS A 127 -38.26 -9.33 -11.66
N ARG A 128 -38.34 -8.05 -12.01
CA ARG A 128 -39.54 -7.22 -11.77
C ARG A 128 -40.73 -7.74 -12.60
N LYS A 129 -40.52 -8.02 -13.89
CA LYS A 129 -41.56 -8.58 -14.76
C LYS A 129 -42.06 -9.94 -14.27
N GLU A 130 -41.16 -10.80 -13.77
CA GLU A 130 -41.55 -12.09 -13.18
C GLU A 130 -42.44 -11.90 -11.94
N ARG A 131 -42.09 -10.96 -11.05
CA ARG A 131 -42.91 -10.64 -9.87
C ARG A 131 -44.29 -10.12 -10.25
N GLU A 132 -44.38 -9.25 -11.25
CA GLU A 132 -45.65 -8.73 -11.76
C GLU A 132 -46.54 -9.86 -12.31
N LEU A 133 -45.98 -10.80 -13.06
CA LEU A 133 -46.71 -11.97 -13.59
C LEU A 133 -47.18 -12.94 -12.48
N LEU A 134 -46.40 -13.12 -11.42
CA LEU A 134 -46.80 -13.96 -10.28
C LEU A 134 -47.89 -13.29 -9.44
N LEU A 135 -47.81 -11.97 -9.24
CA LEU A 135 -48.81 -11.20 -8.51
C LEU A 135 -50.14 -11.16 -9.27
N SER A 136 -50.13 -10.91 -10.58
CA SER A 136 -51.36 -10.92 -11.39
C SER A 136 -52.07 -12.27 -11.36
N ARG A 137 -51.31 -13.37 -11.40
CA ARG A 137 -51.88 -14.74 -11.28
C ARG A 137 -52.55 -15.00 -9.93
N SER A 138 -52.08 -14.37 -8.85
CA SER A 138 -52.66 -14.54 -7.52
C SER A 138 -53.99 -13.82 -7.34
N GLN A 139 -54.16 -12.64 -7.95
CA GLN A 139 -55.37 -11.82 -7.87
C GLN A 139 -56.59 -12.50 -8.54
N ASP A 140 -56.40 -13.24 -9.63
CA ASP A 140 -57.48 -13.97 -10.31
C ASP A 140 -58.04 -15.16 -9.49
N SER A 141 -57.32 -15.60 -8.45
CA SER A 141 -57.69 -16.79 -7.67
C SER A 141 -58.52 -16.51 -6.41
N SER A 142 -58.58 -15.26 -5.93
CA SER A 142 -59.27 -14.89 -4.68
C SER A 142 -60.77 -14.59 -4.82
N GLU A 143 -61.31 -14.44 -6.02
CA GLU A 143 -62.70 -13.96 -6.25
C GLU A 143 -63.79 -15.06 -6.13
N LYS A 144 -63.45 -16.34 -5.89
CA LYS A 144 -64.39 -17.48 -6.06
C LYS A 144 -64.68 -18.35 -4.83
N ARG A 145 -64.94 -17.76 -3.64
CA ARG A 145 -65.44 -18.54 -2.48
C ARG A 145 -66.67 -17.90 -1.83
N ASN A 146 -67.86 -18.37 -2.25
CA ASN A 146 -69.15 -18.10 -1.61
C ASN A 146 -69.56 -19.26 -0.68
N PRO A 147 -69.92 -19.01 0.60
CA PRO A 147 -70.57 -20.03 1.43
C PRO A 147 -71.90 -19.54 2.02
N SER A 148 -73.02 -20.15 1.65
CA SER A 148 -74.20 -20.20 2.53
C SER A 148 -75.23 -21.24 2.07
N ALA A 149 -75.30 -22.37 2.78
CA ALA A 149 -76.47 -23.23 2.79
C ALA A 149 -76.81 -23.54 4.26
N LYS A 150 -78.08 -23.35 4.61
CA LYS A 150 -78.60 -23.43 5.98
C LYS A 150 -78.66 -24.90 6.41
N PHE A 151 -77.80 -25.29 7.36
CA PHE A 151 -77.78 -26.65 7.90
C PHE A 151 -78.82 -26.82 9.01
N THR A 152 -79.44 -28.00 9.05
CA THR A 152 -80.40 -28.41 10.09
C THR A 152 -79.70 -28.68 11.42
N GLN A 153 -80.42 -28.73 12.54
CA GLN A 153 -79.81 -28.83 13.88
C GLN A 153 -79.00 -30.13 14.09
N ASP A 154 -79.41 -31.24 13.48
CA ASP A 154 -78.66 -32.51 13.50
C ASP A 154 -77.38 -32.43 12.64
N ASP A 155 -77.45 -31.76 11.47
CA ASP A 155 -76.27 -31.44 10.67
C ASP A 155 -75.31 -30.52 11.43
N LEU A 156 -75.82 -29.62 12.28
CA LEU A 156 -75.00 -28.71 13.06
C LEU A 156 -74.25 -29.43 14.17
N VAL A 157 -74.84 -30.46 14.79
CA VAL A 157 -74.17 -31.31 15.79
C VAL A 157 -73.17 -32.27 15.13
N LEU A 158 -73.53 -32.85 13.99
CA LEU A 158 -72.60 -33.66 13.17
C LEU A 158 -71.44 -32.81 12.65
N ASN A 159 -71.71 -31.59 12.19
CA ASN A 159 -70.69 -30.66 11.74
C ASN A 159 -69.85 -30.13 12.91
N ALA A 160 -70.41 -29.93 14.11
CA ALA A 160 -69.63 -29.58 15.29
C ALA A 160 -68.66 -30.70 15.70
N SER A 161 -69.10 -31.97 15.61
CA SER A 161 -68.22 -33.12 15.86
C SER A 161 -67.15 -33.27 14.77
N ASN A 162 -67.51 -32.98 13.52
CA ASN A 162 -66.57 -32.92 12.40
C ASN A 162 -65.57 -31.78 12.58
N ASP A 163 -66.01 -30.60 13.04
CA ASP A 163 -65.18 -29.44 13.33
C ASP A 163 -64.24 -29.68 14.49
N VAL A 164 -64.67 -30.38 15.55
CA VAL A 164 -63.77 -30.82 16.63
C VAL A 164 -62.74 -31.80 16.09
N THR A 165 -63.16 -32.76 15.26
CA THR A 165 -62.23 -33.73 14.64
C THR A 165 -61.28 -33.03 13.66
N ALA A 166 -61.75 -32.05 12.91
CA ALA A 166 -60.98 -31.24 11.98
C ALA A 166 -60.02 -30.31 12.73
N ALA A 167 -60.45 -29.73 13.85
CA ALA A 167 -59.62 -28.93 14.73
C ALA A 167 -58.50 -29.79 15.34
N LEU A 168 -58.79 -31.00 15.81
CA LEU A 168 -57.79 -31.90 16.39
C LEU A 168 -56.80 -32.44 15.33
N ARG A 169 -57.27 -32.69 14.10
CA ARG A 169 -56.37 -32.95 12.96
C ARG A 169 -55.53 -31.72 12.63
N ARG A 170 -56.11 -30.52 12.70
CA ARG A 170 -55.40 -29.26 12.44
C ARG A 170 -54.35 -28.96 13.52
N THR A 171 -54.63 -29.24 14.80
CA THR A 171 -53.64 -29.11 15.88
C THR A 171 -52.54 -30.14 15.74
N HIS A 172 -52.87 -31.38 15.34
CA HIS A 172 -51.86 -32.39 15.04
C HIS A 172 -50.96 -31.95 13.87
N HIS A 173 -51.55 -31.44 12.79
CA HIS A 173 -50.77 -30.89 11.67
C HIS A 173 -49.93 -29.68 12.07
N LEU A 174 -50.44 -28.78 12.92
CA LEU A 174 -49.67 -27.67 13.49
C LEU A 174 -48.52 -28.17 14.38
N MET A 175 -48.77 -29.17 15.22
CA MET A 175 -47.74 -29.77 16.06
C MET A 175 -46.66 -30.44 15.21
N GLN A 176 -47.03 -31.15 14.14
CA GLN A 176 -46.07 -31.71 13.18
C GLN A 176 -45.27 -30.63 12.46
N ALA A 177 -45.91 -29.52 12.08
CA ALA A 177 -45.26 -28.39 11.43
C ALA A 177 -44.34 -27.61 12.38
N GLU A 178 -44.71 -27.46 13.66
CA GLU A 178 -43.86 -26.86 14.68
C GLU A 178 -42.69 -27.77 15.04
N LEU A 179 -42.88 -29.09 15.05
CA LEU A 179 -41.79 -30.05 15.24
C LEU A 179 -40.78 -30.01 14.09
N SER A 180 -41.23 -29.95 12.83
CA SER A 180 -40.31 -29.80 11.69
C SER A 180 -39.63 -28.42 11.69
N ARG A 181 -40.33 -27.37 12.10
CA ARG A 181 -39.76 -26.03 12.28
C ARG A 181 -38.73 -25.98 13.41
N SER A 182 -38.95 -26.71 14.50
CA SER A 182 -38.00 -26.85 15.61
C SER A 182 -36.75 -27.61 15.16
N GLN A 183 -36.89 -28.69 14.40
CA GLN A 183 -35.72 -29.38 13.82
C GLN A 183 -34.90 -28.48 12.91
N PHE A 184 -35.55 -27.69 12.05
CA PHE A 184 -34.85 -26.72 11.21
C PHE A 184 -34.17 -25.61 12.04
N ALA A 185 -34.80 -25.16 13.13
CA ALA A 185 -34.17 -24.21 14.04
C ALA A 185 -32.96 -24.81 14.77
N HIS A 186 -33.03 -26.08 15.18
CA HIS A 186 -31.91 -26.81 15.76
C HIS A 186 -30.76 -26.98 14.77
N GLU A 187 -31.04 -27.36 13.53
CA GLU A 187 -30.03 -27.47 12.48
C GLU A 187 -29.39 -26.11 12.18
N THR A 188 -30.17 -25.03 12.17
CA THR A 188 -29.64 -23.67 11.99
C THR A 188 -28.75 -23.24 13.16
N LEU A 189 -29.13 -23.56 14.39
CA LEU A 189 -28.31 -23.26 15.57
C LEU A 189 -27.00 -24.07 15.57
N GLU A 190 -27.06 -25.34 15.18
CA GLU A 190 -25.89 -26.20 15.03
C GLU A 190 -24.95 -25.66 13.94
N GLN A 191 -25.49 -25.29 12.77
CA GLN A 191 -24.73 -24.63 11.71
C GLN A 191 -24.11 -23.31 12.17
N SER A 192 -24.84 -22.49 12.94
CA SER A 192 -24.30 -21.24 13.47
C SER A 192 -23.18 -21.48 14.49
N THR A 193 -23.28 -22.56 15.28
CA THR A 193 -22.25 -22.96 16.24
C THR A 193 -21.00 -23.46 15.52
N ALA A 194 -21.17 -24.28 14.48
CA ALA A 194 -20.09 -24.73 13.62
C ALA A 194 -19.43 -23.56 12.87
N ALA A 195 -20.21 -22.56 12.43
CA ALA A 195 -19.67 -21.35 11.85
C ALA A 195 -18.82 -20.57 12.86
N ILE A 196 -19.28 -20.42 14.10
CA ILE A 196 -18.51 -19.76 15.17
C ILE A 196 -17.21 -20.52 15.47
N SER A 197 -17.24 -21.86 15.53
CA SER A 197 -16.02 -22.65 15.76
C SER A 197 -15.03 -22.52 14.58
N SER A 198 -15.52 -22.55 13.34
CA SER A 198 -14.68 -22.36 12.15
C SER A 198 -14.06 -20.97 12.11
N LEU A 199 -14.80 -19.95 12.58
CA LEU A 199 -14.29 -18.59 12.69
C LEU A 199 -13.21 -18.51 13.79
N SER A 200 -13.40 -19.18 14.93
CA SER A 200 -12.38 -19.27 16.00
C SER A 200 -11.10 -19.97 15.52
N GLU A 201 -11.23 -21.04 14.73
CA GLU A 201 -10.10 -21.73 14.12
C GLU A 201 -9.39 -20.83 13.10
N SER A 202 -10.15 -20.10 12.28
CA SER A 202 -9.62 -19.11 11.35
C SER A 202 -8.85 -18.00 12.08
N TYR A 203 -9.36 -17.46 13.19
CA TYR A 203 -8.65 -16.48 14.01
C TYR A 203 -7.37 -17.06 14.63
N THR A 204 -7.39 -18.31 15.08
CA THR A 204 -6.18 -18.98 15.59
C THR A 204 -5.15 -19.14 14.48
N SER A 205 -5.58 -19.53 13.28
CA SER A 205 -4.70 -19.64 12.11
C SER A 205 -4.10 -18.28 11.73
N LEU A 206 -4.89 -17.20 11.78
CA LEU A 206 -4.41 -15.84 11.53
C LEU A 206 -3.39 -15.40 12.57
N ASP A 207 -3.58 -15.75 13.84
CA ASP A 207 -2.59 -15.46 14.88
C ASP A 207 -1.26 -16.18 14.63
N THR A 208 -1.31 -17.45 14.19
CA THR A 208 -0.07 -18.16 13.80
C THR A 208 0.59 -17.56 12.56
N LEU A 209 -0.18 -17.12 11.57
CA LEU A 209 0.35 -16.44 10.38
C LEU A 209 0.94 -15.06 10.74
N LEU A 210 0.30 -14.32 11.64
CA LEU A 210 0.79 -13.04 12.15
C LEU A 210 2.05 -13.23 12.98
N ALA A 211 2.12 -14.26 13.82
CA ALA A 211 3.32 -14.61 14.58
C ALA A 211 4.48 -14.99 13.65
N ASN A 212 4.21 -15.78 12.61
CA ASN A 212 5.21 -16.15 11.59
C ASN A 212 5.65 -14.92 10.77
N SER A 213 4.72 -14.08 10.35
CA SER A 213 5.01 -12.82 9.65
C SER A 213 5.85 -11.87 10.53
N ARG A 214 5.50 -11.74 11.81
CA ARG A 214 6.27 -10.95 12.78
C ARG A 214 7.66 -11.52 12.99
N SER A 215 7.81 -12.84 13.07
CA SER A 215 9.11 -13.50 13.16
C SER A 215 9.97 -13.22 11.92
N LEU A 216 9.39 -13.32 10.72
CA LEU A 216 10.08 -13.01 9.46
C LEU A 216 10.43 -11.52 9.34
N ALA A 217 9.51 -10.63 9.71
CA ALA A 217 9.75 -9.19 9.74
C ALA A 217 10.84 -8.84 10.75
N ASN A 218 10.85 -9.48 11.93
CA ASN A 218 11.87 -9.27 12.93
C ASN A 218 13.23 -9.85 12.48
N SER A 219 13.23 -10.98 11.78
CA SER A 219 14.42 -11.56 11.16
C SER A 219 14.99 -10.65 10.06
N LEU A 220 14.15 -10.10 9.20
CA LEU A 220 14.55 -9.16 8.15
C LEU A 220 15.07 -7.85 8.74
N LEU A 221 14.36 -7.26 9.70
CA LEU A 221 14.80 -6.03 10.37
C LEU A 221 16.09 -6.26 11.16
N ARG A 222 16.24 -7.43 11.80
CA ARG A 222 17.48 -7.79 12.51
C ARG A 222 18.64 -8.01 11.52
N SER A 223 18.39 -8.69 10.41
CA SER A 223 19.38 -8.96 9.37
C SER A 223 19.86 -7.68 8.71
N GLN A 224 18.93 -6.83 8.24
CA GLN A 224 19.25 -5.56 7.59
C GLN A 224 19.94 -4.58 8.56
N LYS A 225 19.55 -4.55 9.85
CA LYS A 225 20.27 -3.75 10.87
C LYS A 225 21.67 -4.29 11.17
N SER A 226 21.85 -5.61 11.22
CA SER A 226 23.18 -6.18 11.49
C SER A 226 24.18 -5.87 10.37
N ASP A 227 23.73 -5.90 9.12
CA ASP A 227 24.59 -5.62 7.97
C ASP A 227 24.96 -4.14 7.90
N THR A 228 24.00 -3.26 8.21
CA THR A 228 24.25 -1.81 8.31
C THR A 228 25.30 -1.49 9.39
N TRP A 229 25.29 -2.21 10.50
CA TRP A 229 26.26 -1.99 11.59
C TRP A 229 27.69 -2.44 11.22
N TYR A 230 27.84 -3.54 10.47
CA TYR A 230 29.15 -3.96 9.95
C TYR A 230 29.70 -3.00 8.90
N LEU A 231 28.84 -2.52 7.99
CA LEU A 231 29.26 -1.54 6.96
C LEU A 231 29.63 -0.20 7.60
N GLU A 232 28.85 0.25 8.59
CA GLU A 232 29.12 1.48 9.34
C GLU A 232 30.43 1.41 10.13
N THR A 233 30.67 0.32 10.87
CA THR A 233 31.93 0.13 11.62
C THR A 233 33.13 0.00 10.68
N ALA A 234 32.99 -0.71 9.55
CA ALA A 234 34.03 -0.79 8.53
C ALA A 234 34.33 0.57 7.89
N PHE A 235 33.31 1.38 7.62
CA PHE A 235 33.47 2.73 7.08
C PHE A 235 34.22 3.64 8.05
N TYR A 236 33.90 3.62 9.35
CA TYR A 236 34.63 4.42 10.35
C TYR A 236 36.09 3.98 10.50
N ILE A 237 36.39 2.69 10.48
CA ILE A 237 37.77 2.19 10.49
C ILE A 237 38.52 2.61 9.22
N LEU A 238 37.86 2.56 8.05
CA LEU A 238 38.42 3.03 6.78
C LEU A 238 38.70 4.54 6.81
N VAL A 239 37.75 5.35 7.28
CA VAL A 239 37.95 6.80 7.44
C VAL A 239 39.06 7.09 8.45
N GLY A 240 39.13 6.34 9.56
CA GLY A 240 40.19 6.47 10.57
C GLY A 240 41.57 6.14 9.99
N THR A 241 41.70 5.08 9.21
CA THR A 241 42.97 4.71 8.56
C THR A 241 43.36 5.70 7.46
N ILE A 242 42.41 6.20 6.65
CA ILE A 242 42.66 7.25 5.66
C ILE A 242 43.09 8.54 6.37
N SER A 243 42.36 8.97 7.41
CA SER A 243 42.70 10.16 8.20
C SER A 243 44.09 10.03 8.81
N TRP A 244 44.45 8.86 9.35
CA TRP A 244 45.80 8.56 9.83
C TRP A 244 46.86 8.61 8.72
N LEU A 245 46.55 8.11 7.52
CA LEU A 245 47.44 8.14 6.37
C LEU A 245 47.65 9.57 5.88
N VAL A 246 46.59 10.39 5.82
CA VAL A 246 46.68 11.82 5.49
C VAL A 246 47.52 12.54 6.54
N PHE A 247 47.26 12.32 7.83
CA PHE A 247 48.04 12.89 8.92
C PHE A 247 49.52 12.52 8.81
N ARG A 248 49.81 11.22 8.59
CA ARG A 248 51.18 10.72 8.54
C ARG A 248 51.92 11.08 7.24
N ARG A 249 51.24 11.06 6.10
CA ARG A 249 51.86 11.20 4.77
C ARG A 249 51.84 12.64 4.29
N VAL A 250 50.70 13.32 4.40
CA VAL A 250 50.46 14.65 3.80
C VAL A 250 50.74 15.77 4.80
N LEU A 251 50.47 15.56 6.09
CA LEU A 251 50.77 16.56 7.12
C LEU A 251 52.18 16.45 7.69
N TYR A 252 52.82 15.28 7.73
CA TYR A 252 54.19 15.20 8.30
C TYR A 252 55.31 15.52 7.31
N GLY A 253 55.18 15.08 6.05
CA GLY A 253 56.21 15.32 5.03
C GLY A 253 56.15 16.73 4.42
N PRO A 254 55.06 17.06 3.70
CA PRO A 254 54.88 18.37 3.08
C PRO A 254 54.87 19.54 4.08
N MET A 255 54.42 19.36 5.33
CA MET A 255 54.42 20.46 6.30
C MET A 255 55.84 20.76 6.82
N TRP A 256 56.75 19.79 6.82
CA TRP A 256 58.18 20.08 7.00
C TRP A 256 58.74 20.88 5.82
N TRP A 257 58.30 20.59 4.60
CA TRP A 257 58.60 21.43 3.44
C TRP A 257 57.94 22.81 3.55
N LEU A 258 56.69 22.91 4.02
CA LEU A 258 55.93 24.16 4.16
C LEU A 258 56.47 25.04 5.30
N VAL A 259 57.13 24.47 6.32
CA VAL A 259 57.90 25.24 7.33
C VAL A 259 59.29 25.57 6.79
N TRP A 260 59.95 24.66 6.07
CA TRP A 260 61.30 24.86 5.55
C TRP A 260 61.39 25.81 4.33
N LEU A 261 60.39 25.84 3.45
CA LEU A 261 60.31 26.73 2.29
C LEU A 261 60.27 28.22 2.68
N PRO A 262 59.34 28.69 3.53
CA PRO A 262 59.32 30.09 3.97
C PRO A 262 60.53 30.40 4.84
N PHE A 263 61.03 29.46 5.65
CA PHE A 263 62.27 29.68 6.42
C PHE A 263 63.49 29.87 5.51
N LYS A 264 63.61 29.08 4.45
CA LYS A 264 64.69 29.22 3.46
C LYS A 264 64.53 30.49 2.63
N PHE A 265 63.31 30.83 2.20
CA PHE A 265 63.06 32.10 1.52
C PHE A 265 63.30 33.30 2.43
N ALA A 266 62.93 33.24 3.70
CA ALA A 266 63.23 34.27 4.70
C ALA A 266 64.74 34.40 4.92
N MET A 267 65.50 33.30 5.06
CA MET A 267 66.96 33.36 5.09
C MET A 267 67.55 33.95 3.81
N ARG A 268 67.02 33.62 2.63
CA ARG A 268 67.48 34.20 1.35
C ARG A 268 67.11 35.67 1.22
N PHE A 269 65.93 36.09 1.70
CA PHE A 269 65.51 37.48 1.75
C PHE A 269 66.35 38.27 2.75
N VAL A 270 66.62 37.73 3.94
CA VAL A 270 67.50 38.35 4.93
C VAL A 270 68.93 38.43 4.40
N PHE A 271 69.47 37.39 3.76
CA PHE A 271 70.78 37.44 3.09
C PHE A 271 70.80 38.37 1.86
N ALA A 272 69.71 38.51 1.12
CA ALA A 272 69.63 39.41 -0.03
C ALA A 272 69.49 40.88 0.41
N ILE A 273 68.77 41.15 1.49
CA ILE A 273 68.65 42.49 2.09
C ILE A 273 69.96 42.86 2.78
N LEU A 274 70.62 41.92 3.47
CA LEU A 274 71.94 42.12 4.08
C LEU A 274 73.06 42.20 3.02
N GLY A 275 72.93 41.49 1.90
CA GLY A 275 73.83 41.57 0.75
C GLY A 275 73.64 42.82 -0.10
N ALA A 276 72.44 43.39 -0.16
CA ALA A 276 72.15 44.66 -0.85
C ALA A 276 72.51 45.89 -0.02
N VAL A 277 72.58 45.78 1.32
CA VAL A 277 73.08 46.84 2.22
C VAL A 277 74.56 46.66 2.58
N GLY A 278 75.17 45.52 2.25
CA GLY A 278 76.52 45.16 2.66
C GLY A 278 77.53 44.96 1.53
N ILE A 279 77.66 45.90 0.57
CA ILE A 279 78.88 46.02 -0.26
C ILE A 279 79.31 47.49 -0.39
N SER A 280 79.99 47.96 0.64
CA SER A 280 81.06 48.96 0.59
C SER A 280 81.88 48.76 1.86
N LYS A 281 83.19 48.56 1.88
CA LYS A 281 84.26 48.47 0.88
C LYS A 281 85.46 47.91 1.68
N GLY A 282 86.32 47.12 1.06
CA GLY A 282 87.36 46.37 1.77
C GLY A 282 88.45 47.18 2.45
N SER A 283 89.11 46.55 3.42
CA SER A 283 90.57 46.43 3.54
C SER A 283 90.92 45.50 4.72
N ASN A 284 91.85 44.60 4.47
CA ASN A 284 92.44 43.64 5.40
C ASN A 284 93.04 44.30 6.65
N GLU A 285 92.94 43.61 7.81
CA GLU A 285 94.04 43.04 8.61
C GLU A 285 93.41 42.42 9.87
N LEU A 286 93.40 41.09 10.03
CA LEU A 286 94.46 40.27 10.64
C LEU A 286 94.87 40.74 12.04
N ALA A 287 94.31 40.13 13.08
CA ALA A 287 95.09 39.39 14.09
C ALA A 287 94.15 38.77 15.16
N SER A 288 93.91 37.48 14.95
CA SER A 288 93.91 36.35 15.90
C SER A 288 93.83 36.53 17.42
N SER A 289 93.19 35.51 18.01
CA SER A 289 93.50 34.87 19.31
C SER A 289 92.66 35.40 20.49
N SER A 290 92.05 34.60 21.38
CA SER A 290 91.87 33.15 21.57
C SER A 290 91.07 32.94 22.87
N VAL A 291 90.62 31.68 23.10
CA VAL A 291 90.26 31.07 24.40
C VAL A 291 88.97 31.58 25.06
N ALA A 292 88.16 30.83 25.79
CA ALA A 292 87.69 29.44 25.84
C ALA A 292 86.53 29.42 26.85
N SER A 293 85.82 28.29 26.90
CA SER A 293 85.19 27.72 28.12
C SER A 293 83.79 28.17 28.57
N ASP A 294 83.13 27.15 29.15
CA ASP A 294 82.01 27.14 30.09
C ASP A 294 80.60 27.25 29.49
N ILE A 295 79.84 26.16 29.32
CA ILE A 295 79.28 25.22 30.31
C ILE A 295 78.51 25.94 31.44
N THR A 296 77.22 25.65 31.52
CA THR A 296 76.31 25.81 32.69
C THR A 296 75.59 27.16 32.81
N ALA A 297 74.31 27.18 32.45
CA ALA A 297 73.23 27.32 33.45
C ALA A 297 71.85 27.38 32.74
N THR A 298 71.01 26.35 32.76
CA THR A 298 70.00 25.98 33.78
C THR A 298 68.59 26.47 33.38
N ILE A 299 67.58 25.58 33.57
CA ILE A 299 66.13 25.86 33.82
C ILE A 299 65.28 26.10 32.54
N GLN A 300 64.17 25.41 32.18
CA GLN A 300 63.18 24.58 32.88
C GLN A 300 62.29 23.77 31.89
N GLN A 301 61.74 22.65 32.41
CA GLN A 301 60.41 22.03 32.12
C GLN A 301 60.15 21.37 30.75
N ALA A 302 59.49 20.20 30.65
CA ALA A 302 58.98 19.24 31.62
C ALA A 302 58.67 17.93 30.87
N ALA A 303 59.02 16.79 31.45
CA ALA A 303 58.51 15.47 31.07
C ALA A 303 58.49 14.59 32.32
N THR A 304 57.33 13.96 32.57
CA THR A 304 57.07 12.61 33.14
C THR A 304 55.63 12.59 33.67
N ALA A 305 54.68 11.85 33.09
CA ALA A 305 54.51 10.40 32.96
C ALA A 305 53.59 9.80 34.06
N VAL A 306 52.41 9.35 33.60
CA VAL A 306 51.72 8.08 33.94
C VAL A 306 51.28 7.83 35.39
N THR A 307 49.97 7.63 35.59
CA THR A 307 49.40 6.56 36.45
C THR A 307 47.95 6.31 36.02
N ARG A 308 47.67 5.21 35.28
CA ARG A 308 47.01 3.95 35.71
C ARG A 308 45.63 4.07 36.36
N ALA A 309 44.72 3.29 35.79
CA ALA A 309 43.37 2.98 36.23
C ALA A 309 43.30 2.24 37.57
N ALA A 310 42.18 2.42 38.28
CA ALA A 310 41.59 1.44 39.20
C ALA A 310 40.07 1.68 39.34
N VAL A 311 39.35 0.58 39.53
CA VAL A 311 37.90 0.34 39.41
C VAL A 311 37.17 0.33 40.78
N SER A 312 35.82 0.31 40.73
CA SER A 312 34.81 -0.17 41.73
C SER A 312 33.86 0.94 42.21
N SER A 313 32.53 0.80 42.39
CA SER A 313 31.45 -0.18 42.10
C SER A 313 30.15 0.51 42.54
N GLY A 314 28.99 0.17 41.96
CA GLY A 314 27.68 0.56 42.51
C GLY A 314 26.52 0.48 41.52
N ASP A 315 25.69 -0.55 41.68
CA ASP A 315 24.44 -0.84 40.97
C ASP A 315 23.41 0.30 41.01
N ALA A 316 22.66 0.49 39.92
CA ALA A 316 21.24 0.86 39.96
C ALA A 316 20.58 0.71 38.57
N TRP A 317 19.44 0.02 38.55
CA TRP A 317 18.56 -0.18 37.42
C TRP A 317 17.60 1.02 37.24
N GLU A 318 17.39 1.52 36.01
CA GLU A 318 16.21 2.30 35.61
C GLU A 318 16.19 2.38 34.06
N ASN A 319 15.38 1.58 33.36
CA ASN A 319 13.96 1.81 33.02
C ASN A 319 13.76 3.03 32.10
N GLU A 320 13.97 2.85 30.79
CA GLU A 320 13.58 3.83 29.77
C GLU A 320 12.07 3.75 29.53
N THR A 321 11.37 4.82 29.86
CA THR A 321 9.98 5.10 29.46
C THR A 321 9.94 5.67 28.05
N PRO A 322 8.89 5.43 27.25
CA PRO A 322 8.74 6.09 25.94
C PRO A 322 8.30 7.55 26.11
N ASP A 323 8.87 8.43 25.29
CA ASP A 323 8.60 9.87 25.22
C ASP A 323 7.10 10.23 25.11
N GLU A 324 6.49 10.65 26.23
CA GLU A 324 5.17 11.31 26.26
C GLU A 324 5.22 12.75 25.70
N ALA A 325 6.40 13.36 25.63
CA ALA A 325 6.60 14.75 25.20
C ALA A 325 6.28 15.00 23.71
N GLN A 326 6.19 13.94 22.89
CA GLN A 326 5.84 14.07 21.47
C GLN A 326 4.35 13.95 21.19
N GLN A 327 3.58 13.31 22.07
CA GLN A 327 2.12 13.21 21.94
C GLN A 327 1.44 14.50 22.41
N ASP A 328 1.92 15.11 23.50
CA ASP A 328 1.40 16.39 24.00
C ASP A 328 1.54 17.52 22.98
N ARG A 329 2.66 17.55 22.22
CA ARG A 329 2.85 18.54 21.14
C ARG A 329 1.87 18.38 19.97
N ILE A 330 1.35 17.18 19.73
CA ILE A 330 0.37 16.93 18.66
C ILE A 330 -1.03 17.30 19.16
N ILE A 331 -1.36 16.99 20.41
CA ILE A 331 -2.64 17.37 21.03
C ILE A 331 -2.77 18.89 21.11
N ASP A 332 -1.72 19.61 21.51
CA ASP A 332 -1.68 21.08 21.52
C ASP A 332 -1.75 21.71 20.11
N LYS A 333 -1.33 20.97 19.08
CA LYS A 333 -1.39 21.41 17.68
C LYS A 333 -2.77 21.19 17.09
N ILE A 334 -3.46 20.13 17.50
CA ILE A 334 -4.85 19.85 17.12
C ILE A 334 -5.80 20.80 17.85
N GLY A 335 -5.56 21.09 19.13
CA GLY A 335 -6.33 22.07 19.91
C GLY A 335 -6.30 23.47 19.27
N ARG A 336 -5.12 23.94 18.85
CA ARG A 336 -4.99 25.21 18.13
C ARG A 336 -5.67 25.22 16.75
N MET A 337 -5.62 24.11 16.01
CA MET A 337 -6.31 24.01 14.71
C MET A 337 -7.84 24.00 14.82
N VAL A 338 -8.39 23.52 15.95
CA VAL A 338 -9.84 23.54 16.21
C VAL A 338 -10.29 24.92 16.70
N GLU A 339 -9.48 25.61 17.49
CA GLU A 339 -9.80 26.94 18.01
C GLU A 339 -9.68 28.05 16.96
N ASP A 340 -8.78 27.90 15.97
CA ASP A 340 -8.66 28.81 14.83
C ASP A 340 -9.77 28.65 13.77
N GLY A 341 -10.76 27.77 13.98
CA GLY A 341 -11.99 27.68 13.16
C GLY A 341 -11.78 27.34 11.68
N GLN A 342 -10.55 27.03 11.25
CA GLN A 342 -10.22 26.72 9.86
C GLN A 342 -10.34 25.20 9.60
N TRP A 343 -11.54 24.65 9.85
CA TRP A 343 -11.95 23.37 9.29
C TRP A 343 -12.82 23.67 8.07
N ASP A 344 -12.24 23.49 6.89
CA ASP A 344 -12.97 23.51 5.62
C ASP A 344 -13.80 22.21 5.55
N GLY A 345 -14.98 22.25 6.18
CA GLY A 345 -16.01 21.26 5.98
C GLY A 345 -16.32 21.20 4.49
N THR A 346 -16.46 20.00 3.93
CA THR A 346 -16.81 19.75 2.53
C THR A 346 -17.76 20.83 2.01
N ASN A 347 -17.28 21.67 1.08
CA ASN A 347 -17.99 22.80 0.50
C ASN A 347 -19.41 22.38 0.06
N ILE A 348 -20.42 22.70 0.88
CA ILE A 348 -21.84 22.46 0.56
C ILE A 348 -22.39 23.57 -0.35
N ASP A 349 -21.63 24.66 -0.53
CA ASP A 349 -22.06 25.85 -1.28
C ASP A 349 -21.67 25.83 -2.77
N ASP A 350 -20.99 24.79 -3.27
CA ASP A 350 -20.61 24.63 -4.69
C ASP A 350 -21.60 23.75 -5.49
N ILE A 351 -22.88 23.73 -5.11
CA ILE A 351 -23.91 22.97 -5.84
C ILE A 351 -24.58 23.91 -6.84
N SER A 352 -24.41 23.64 -8.15
CA SER A 352 -25.10 24.41 -9.19
C SER A 352 -26.61 24.23 -9.09
N ALA A 353 -27.39 25.27 -9.43
CA ALA A 353 -28.86 25.25 -9.36
C ALA A 353 -29.49 24.06 -10.11
N GLU A 354 -28.84 23.57 -11.17
CA GLU A 354 -29.28 22.43 -11.97
C GLU A 354 -29.10 21.07 -11.24
N GLU A 355 -28.14 20.96 -10.32
CA GLU A 355 -27.89 19.74 -9.54
C GLU A 355 -28.83 19.64 -8.33
N MET A 356 -29.39 20.78 -7.90
CA MET A 356 -30.35 20.88 -6.79
C MET A 356 -31.75 20.40 -7.23
N GLU A 357 -32.20 20.79 -8.43
CA GLU A 357 -33.47 20.30 -9.00
C GLU A 357 -33.45 18.77 -9.22
N ARG A 358 -32.31 18.21 -9.66
CA ARG A 358 -32.14 16.77 -9.83
C ARG A 358 -32.24 15.99 -8.52
N GLN A 359 -31.86 16.60 -7.40
CA GLN A 359 -31.95 15.97 -6.07
C GLN A 359 -33.36 16.04 -5.50
N ASP A 360 -34.11 17.11 -5.80
CA ASP A 360 -35.53 17.24 -5.42
C ASP A 360 -36.45 16.30 -6.23
N GLU A 361 -36.06 15.90 -7.44
CA GLU A 361 -36.77 14.88 -8.23
C GLU A 361 -36.62 13.44 -7.67
N ILE A 362 -35.69 13.20 -6.75
CA ILE A 362 -35.49 11.87 -6.15
C ILE A 362 -36.52 11.68 -5.02
N PRO A 363 -37.44 10.71 -5.13
CA PRO A 363 -38.46 10.49 -4.11
C PRO A 363 -37.81 10.13 -2.77
N ARG A 364 -38.13 10.90 -1.74
CA ARG A 364 -37.57 10.75 -0.39
C ARG A 364 -37.91 9.37 0.18
N ASN A 365 -36.87 8.67 0.63
CA ASN A 365 -36.98 7.30 1.14
C ASN A 365 -37.72 7.29 2.51
N PRO A 366 -38.90 6.65 2.62
CA PRO A 366 -39.72 6.70 3.84
C PRO A 366 -39.12 5.90 5.02
N LYS A 367 -38.03 5.15 4.80
CA LYS A 367 -37.37 4.34 5.84
C LYS A 367 -36.26 5.08 6.60
N LYS A 368 -35.93 6.32 6.22
CA LYS A 368 -34.89 7.11 6.89
C LYS A 368 -35.56 8.15 7.80
N ARG A 369 -35.54 7.91 9.10
CA ARG A 369 -35.96 8.87 10.12
C ARG A 369 -34.84 9.90 10.29
N MET A 370 -35.04 11.12 9.80
CA MET A 370 -34.15 12.24 10.11
C MET A 370 -34.61 12.85 11.43
N TYR A 371 -33.65 13.23 12.27
CA TYR A 371 -33.91 13.95 13.51
C TYR A 371 -34.39 15.37 13.14
N GLU A 372 -35.59 15.76 13.55
CA GLU A 372 -36.08 17.13 13.41
C GLU A 372 -35.71 17.90 14.67
N GLU A 373 -34.80 18.86 14.53
CA GLU A 373 -34.39 19.74 15.63
C GLU A 373 -35.57 20.66 15.98
N GLN A 374 -36.08 20.52 17.21
CA GLN A 374 -37.14 21.39 17.70
C GLN A 374 -36.57 22.79 17.92
N VAL A 375 -36.97 23.72 17.06
CA VAL A 375 -36.67 25.15 17.23
C VAL A 375 -37.38 25.62 18.50
N VAL A 376 -36.61 25.78 19.57
CA VAL A 376 -37.06 26.47 20.79
C VAL A 376 -37.34 27.91 20.38
N ARG A 377 -38.62 28.28 20.35
CA ARG A 377 -39.03 29.68 20.26
C ARG A 377 -38.74 30.30 21.62
N ASP A 378 -37.73 31.15 21.67
CA ASP A 378 -37.59 32.10 22.76
C ASP A 378 -38.74 33.12 22.62
N GLU A 379 -39.77 32.91 23.43
CA GLU A 379 -40.68 33.99 23.80
C GLU A 379 -39.95 34.89 24.80
N LEU A 380 -39.71 36.15 24.41
CA LEU A 380 -39.97 37.36 25.21
C LEU A 380 -39.77 38.62 24.38
#